data_AF-A0A165E9Y5-F1
#
_entry.id   AF-A0A165E9Y5-F1
#
_cell.length_a   1.000
_cell.length_b   1.000
_cell.length_c   1.000
_cell.angle_alpha   90.00
_cell.angle_beta   90.00
_cell.angle_gamma   90.00
#
_symmetry.space_group_name_H-M   'P 1'
#
loop_
_entity.id
_entity.type
_entity.pdbx_description
1 polymer ?
#
loop_
_entity_poly.entity_id
_entity_poly.type
_entity_poly.pdbx_seq_one_letter_code
_entity_poly.pdbx_strand_id
1 'polypeptide(L)'
;MSNRYKSDDFPRCLSCTRRWAGDTCRFQGVRVLYRDSKGELRDVDFVSEPVGDAPHMQYPKQWNIPPRDEHLLRVMTVATHGLLDILRQEREHLNRPNLIRRVRETDCRATCDTCLTSVFAGSWICTSCGREACSDCHDKVVEICNDPEKKQRTLDASPFFLTCTRKQEHTAEHYRPISRFYPHELQKTIEDMEQLAYRYGSSPPSVPPELSPPSDRTSSADSLHPSPGSLALPLPRGNSSHPALNGSPYLTSPDVTNSSLHEERPRYCPKLPDVSDFGLGYHPVRMFHTHDLLPEAFRALWAEGEPIAVEGLLERSAIPWTPQYFMQEFGTEVCVVIECQTDANKRVTVEEFFQKFGEYTDRDGCWKLKDWPSVTDFKSVFPKLYEDFMRIVPMPDYARRDGVLNISSHFPANALGPDLGPKMYNAFASDMEPGSKGSTKLHMDMADAVNIMHFATSRPDGGEGGAVWDIFRSQDSDAVRKFLRSRFKDKCPAGADPIHQQLYYLDRELLAALKAEHGVVSCRVYQRPGEAVFIPAGCAHQVCNLSDCIKVAVDFVSPENIERCENLTREFQAQTWKEDVLQLKTMLWYAWQSCSRLVRR
;
A
#
# COMPACT_ATOMS: atom_id res chain seq x y z
N MET A 1 6.84 -0.92 34.85
CA MET A 1 6.21 -1.86 35.83
C MET A 1 6.22 -1.25 37.22
N SER A 2 5.14 -1.45 37.99
CA SER A 2 5.07 -1.05 39.40
C SER A 2 6.11 -1.79 40.26
N ASN A 3 6.78 -1.09 41.18
CA ASN A 3 7.70 -1.66 42.17
C ASN A 3 7.01 -2.64 43.15
N ARG A 4 5.68 -2.76 43.08
CA ARG A 4 4.82 -3.53 44.00
C ARG A 4 5.16 -5.03 44.10
N TYR A 5 5.81 -5.63 43.10
CA TYR A 5 6.03 -7.09 43.04
C TYR A 5 7.51 -7.48 42.94
N LYS A 6 8.42 -6.61 43.37
CA LYS A 6 9.88 -6.84 43.22
C LYS A 6 10.38 -8.03 44.06
N SER A 7 9.71 -8.32 45.18
CA SER A 7 10.04 -9.34 46.18
C SER A 7 9.36 -10.70 45.96
N ASP A 8 8.43 -10.81 45.03
CA ASP A 8 7.61 -12.01 44.89
C ASP A 8 8.25 -13.02 43.92
N ASP A 9 8.30 -14.28 44.33
CA ASP A 9 8.80 -15.40 43.53
C ASP A 9 7.69 -15.98 42.63
N PHE A 10 7.41 -15.29 41.51
CA PHE A 10 6.54 -15.81 40.47
C PHE A 10 7.17 -15.66 39.08
N PRO A 11 6.87 -16.58 38.12
CA PRO A 11 7.44 -16.51 36.79
C PRO A 11 7.00 -15.22 36.06
N ARG A 12 7.99 -14.44 35.64
CA ARG A 12 7.77 -13.21 34.86
C ARG A 12 7.77 -13.56 33.38
N CYS A 13 6.97 -12.84 32.59
CA CYS A 13 7.06 -12.99 31.13
C CYS A 13 8.39 -12.46 30.59
N LEU A 14 8.68 -12.78 29.33
CA LEU A 14 9.86 -12.35 28.59
C LEU A 14 10.03 -10.83 28.61
N SER A 15 9.00 -10.07 28.23
CA SER A 15 9.00 -8.60 28.23
C SER A 15 9.27 -8.02 29.62
N CYS A 16 8.66 -8.60 30.66
CA CYS A 16 8.89 -8.20 32.05
C CYS A 16 10.32 -8.46 32.54
N THR A 17 10.99 -9.47 31.97
CA THR A 17 12.35 -9.84 32.32
C THR A 17 13.35 -8.97 31.56
N ARG A 18 13.11 -8.71 30.27
CA ARG A 18 13.97 -7.89 29.38
C ARG A 18 13.89 -6.38 29.69
N ARG A 19 12.72 -5.89 30.10
CA ARG A 19 12.47 -4.47 30.45
C ARG A 19 12.83 -3.49 29.34
N TRP A 20 12.56 -3.84 28.09
CA TRP A 20 12.73 -2.91 26.98
C TRP A 20 11.70 -1.78 27.07
N ALA A 21 12.08 -0.58 26.65
CA ALA A 21 11.16 0.55 26.61
C ALA A 21 10.07 0.29 25.55
N GLY A 22 8.81 0.54 25.89
CA GLY A 22 7.64 0.27 25.02
C GLY A 22 7.04 -1.13 25.15
N ASP A 23 7.73 -2.08 25.76
CA ASP A 23 7.23 -3.45 25.97
C ASP A 23 6.20 -3.50 27.12
N THR A 24 5.03 -4.07 26.83
CA THR A 24 3.98 -4.34 27.83
C THR A 24 4.09 -5.76 28.39
N CYS A 25 3.53 -5.99 29.58
CA CYS A 25 3.53 -7.33 30.16
C CYS A 25 2.63 -8.25 29.31
N ARG A 26 3.19 -9.34 28.77
CA ARG A 26 2.47 -10.34 27.94
C ARG A 26 1.30 -11.02 28.68
N PHE A 27 1.31 -10.97 30.01
CA PHE A 27 0.27 -11.55 30.88
C PHE A 27 -0.69 -10.52 31.47
N GLN A 28 -0.60 -9.25 31.05
CA GLN A 28 -1.45 -8.17 31.54
C GLN A 28 -2.92 -8.45 31.19
N GLY A 29 -3.78 -8.41 32.22
CA GLY A 29 -5.22 -8.62 32.07
C GLY A 29 -5.65 -10.06 31.78
N VAL A 30 -4.70 -10.99 31.59
CA VAL A 30 -5.02 -12.38 31.21
C VAL A 30 -4.59 -13.44 32.21
N ARG A 31 -3.59 -13.19 33.06
CA ARG A 31 -3.09 -14.18 34.04
C ARG A 31 -3.56 -13.85 35.45
N VAL A 32 -4.16 -14.84 36.10
CA VAL A 32 -4.62 -14.80 37.50
C VAL A 32 -3.63 -15.58 38.36
N LEU A 33 -3.23 -15.01 39.50
CA LEU A 33 -2.31 -15.63 40.46
C LEU A 33 -3.08 -15.92 41.75
N TYR A 34 -3.27 -17.20 42.07
CA TYR A 34 -3.90 -17.62 43.32
C TYR A 34 -2.87 -17.70 44.44
N ARG A 35 -3.17 -17.07 45.57
CA ARG A 35 -2.32 -17.07 46.76
C ARG A 35 -3.06 -17.69 47.93
N ASP A 36 -2.33 -18.38 48.80
CA ASP A 36 -2.90 -18.85 50.05
C ASP A 36 -3.03 -17.72 51.09
N SER A 37 -3.56 -18.09 52.26
CA SER A 37 -3.75 -17.18 53.40
C SER A 37 -2.44 -16.59 53.96
N LYS A 38 -1.28 -17.14 53.60
CA LYS A 38 0.05 -16.63 53.96
C LYS A 38 0.66 -15.73 52.87
N GLY A 39 -0.04 -15.57 51.73
CA GLY A 39 0.42 -14.78 50.60
C GLY A 39 1.34 -15.52 49.63
N GLU A 40 1.56 -16.82 49.82
CA GLU A 40 2.39 -17.65 48.95
C GLU A 40 1.63 -18.05 47.68
N LEU A 41 2.30 -18.05 46.53
CA LEU A 41 1.70 -18.45 45.26
C LEU A 41 1.37 -19.94 45.28
N ARG A 42 0.11 -20.29 45.05
CA ARG A 42 -0.37 -21.68 44.98
C ARG A 42 -0.62 -22.14 43.57
N ASP A 43 -1.24 -21.29 42.76
CA ASP A 43 -1.67 -21.67 41.43
C ASP A 43 -1.71 -20.47 40.48
N VAL A 44 -1.70 -20.76 39.18
CA VAL A 44 -1.73 -19.78 38.09
C VAL A 44 -2.76 -20.22 37.07
N ASP A 45 -3.70 -19.33 36.76
CA ASP A 45 -4.71 -19.58 35.74
C ASP A 45 -4.79 -18.42 34.74
N PHE A 46 -5.53 -18.62 33.66
CA PHE A 46 -5.70 -17.64 32.60
C PHE A 46 -7.17 -17.44 32.27
N VAL A 47 -7.55 -16.18 32.07
CA VAL A 47 -8.95 -15.82 31.83
C VAL A 47 -9.37 -16.18 30.39
N SER A 48 -10.52 -16.82 30.28
CA SER A 48 -11.25 -17.00 29.01
C SER A 48 -12.11 -15.78 28.65
N GLU A 49 -12.41 -14.93 29.64
CA GLU A 49 -13.13 -13.67 29.49
C GLU A 49 -12.37 -12.54 30.22
N PRO A 50 -11.81 -11.55 29.52
CA PRO A 50 -11.07 -10.47 30.15
C PRO A 50 -12.01 -9.61 31.00
N VAL A 51 -11.47 -9.08 32.09
CA VAL A 51 -12.17 -8.09 32.93
C VAL A 51 -12.09 -6.73 32.24
N GLY A 52 -13.18 -6.31 31.58
CA GLY A 52 -13.33 -4.97 30.97
C GLY A 52 -13.96 -4.97 29.58
N ASP A 53 -14.47 -3.82 29.14
CA ASP A 53 -15.07 -3.64 27.82
C ASP A 53 -14.01 -3.63 26.70
N ALA A 54 -14.42 -3.99 25.48
CA ALA A 54 -13.60 -3.80 24.30
C ALA A 54 -13.26 -2.29 24.10
N PRO A 55 -12.05 -1.96 23.65
CA PRO A 55 -11.62 -0.57 23.50
C PRO A 55 -12.50 0.12 22.46
N HIS A 56 -12.91 1.34 22.79
CA HIS A 56 -13.66 2.16 21.86
C HIS A 56 -12.74 2.66 20.73
N MET A 57 -12.95 2.15 19.52
CA MET A 57 -12.23 2.59 18.31
C MET A 57 -12.82 3.91 17.78
N GLN A 58 -11.95 4.89 17.54
CA GLN A 58 -12.29 6.21 17.03
C GLN A 58 -12.16 6.25 15.50
N TYR A 59 -13.23 5.85 14.81
CA TYR A 59 -13.26 5.89 13.33
C TYR A 59 -13.33 7.32 12.79
N PRO A 60 -12.72 7.57 11.61
CA PRO A 60 -12.76 8.88 10.95
C PRO A 60 -14.18 9.36 10.70
N LYS A 61 -14.36 10.67 10.80
CA LYS A 61 -15.63 11.38 10.57
C LYS A 61 -15.55 12.39 9.43
N GLN A 62 -14.36 12.64 8.93
CA GLN A 62 -14.07 13.58 7.85
C GLN A 62 -13.53 12.78 6.68
N TRP A 63 -14.00 13.15 5.50
CA TRP A 63 -13.71 12.50 4.23
C TRP A 63 -13.49 13.59 3.19
N ASN A 64 -12.74 13.28 2.13
CA ASN A 64 -12.49 14.22 1.04
C ASN A 64 -13.79 14.62 0.33
N ILE A 65 -14.75 13.69 0.25
CA ILE A 65 -16.15 13.89 -0.15
C ILE A 65 -17.08 13.08 0.77
N PRO A 66 -18.37 13.43 0.91
CA PRO A 66 -19.32 12.60 1.65
C PRO A 66 -19.36 11.16 1.11
N PRO A 67 -19.18 10.13 1.95
CA PRO A 67 -19.30 8.74 1.51
C PRO A 67 -20.70 8.45 0.96
N ARG A 68 -20.76 7.82 -0.22
CA ARG A 68 -22.00 7.36 -0.87
C ARG A 68 -22.10 5.84 -0.77
N ASP A 69 -23.31 5.30 -0.92
CA ASP A 69 -23.57 3.86 -0.84
C ASP A 69 -22.66 3.05 -1.76
N GLU A 70 -22.37 3.54 -2.97
CA GLU A 70 -21.47 2.86 -3.91
C GLU A 70 -20.02 2.78 -3.40
N HIS A 71 -19.52 3.80 -2.70
CA HIS A 71 -18.18 3.79 -2.12
C HIS A 71 -18.12 2.78 -0.97
N LEU A 72 -19.11 2.86 -0.06
CA LEU A 72 -19.19 2.00 1.11
C LEU A 72 -19.34 0.53 0.70
N LEU A 73 -20.24 0.25 -0.23
CA LEU A 73 -20.48 -1.09 -0.76
C LEU A 73 -19.21 -1.66 -1.38
N ARG A 74 -18.47 -0.85 -2.15
CA ARG A 74 -17.24 -1.27 -2.78
C ARG A 74 -16.15 -1.65 -1.78
N VAL A 75 -15.90 -0.79 -0.79
CA VAL A 75 -14.95 -1.07 0.30
C VAL A 75 -15.37 -2.32 1.07
N MET A 76 -16.66 -2.47 1.37
CA MET A 76 -17.21 -3.64 2.07
C MET A 76 -17.09 -4.94 1.26
N THR A 77 -17.35 -4.92 -0.04
CA THR A 77 -17.19 -6.11 -0.91
C THR A 77 -15.74 -6.57 -0.93
N VAL A 78 -14.79 -5.66 -1.10
CA VAL A 78 -13.37 -6.03 -1.12
C VAL A 78 -12.89 -6.50 0.25
N ALA A 79 -13.31 -5.85 1.33
CA ALA A 79 -13.04 -6.32 2.69
C ALA A 79 -13.64 -7.70 2.95
N THR A 80 -14.81 -8.00 2.39
CA THR A 80 -15.43 -9.33 2.47
C THR A 80 -14.57 -10.38 1.78
N HIS A 81 -14.12 -10.13 0.55
CA HIS A 81 -13.28 -11.09 -0.18
C HIS A 81 -11.96 -11.36 0.54
N GLY A 82 -11.30 -10.32 1.05
CA GLY A 82 -10.01 -10.49 1.73
C GLY A 82 -10.11 -11.07 3.15
N LEU A 83 -11.29 -11.04 3.80
CA LEU A 83 -11.43 -11.46 5.20
C LEU A 83 -12.32 -12.67 5.45
N LEU A 84 -13.32 -12.97 4.62
CA LEU A 84 -14.36 -13.92 5.00
C LEU A 84 -13.80 -15.30 5.39
N ASP A 85 -12.88 -15.84 4.61
CA ASP A 85 -12.25 -17.13 4.92
C ASP A 85 -11.32 -17.05 6.14
N ILE A 86 -10.65 -15.92 6.35
CA ILE A 86 -9.82 -15.67 7.53
C ILE A 86 -10.71 -15.62 8.78
N LEU A 87 -11.85 -14.93 8.74
CA LEU A 87 -12.78 -14.85 9.85
C LEU A 87 -13.41 -16.22 10.17
N ARG A 88 -13.65 -17.06 9.16
CA ARG A 88 -14.07 -18.45 9.37
C ARG A 88 -13.00 -19.26 10.12
N GLN A 89 -11.72 -19.11 9.75
CA GLN A 89 -10.61 -19.73 10.47
C GLN A 89 -10.49 -19.20 11.92
N GLU A 90 -10.70 -17.90 12.13
CA GLU A 90 -10.73 -17.30 13.46
C GLU A 90 -11.90 -17.85 14.31
N ARG A 91 -13.05 -18.13 13.69
CA ARG A 91 -14.20 -18.77 14.36
C ARG A 91 -13.86 -20.19 14.79
N GLU A 92 -13.15 -20.95 13.96
CA GLU A 92 -12.64 -22.26 14.35
C GLU A 92 -11.62 -22.17 15.49
N HIS A 93 -10.74 -21.17 15.46
CA HIS A 93 -9.77 -20.91 16.53
C HIS A 93 -10.46 -20.62 17.88
N LEU A 94 -11.59 -19.89 17.88
CA LEU A 94 -12.36 -19.62 19.09
C LEU A 94 -12.91 -20.88 19.79
N ASN A 95 -13.10 -21.98 19.06
CA ASN A 95 -13.63 -23.23 19.61
C ASN A 95 -12.55 -24.09 20.28
N ARG A 96 -11.29 -23.65 20.30
CA ARG A 96 -10.19 -24.42 20.91
C ARG A 96 -10.30 -24.43 22.44
N PRO A 97 -9.97 -25.55 23.10
CA PRO A 97 -10.01 -25.65 24.55
C PRO A 97 -8.96 -24.72 25.19
N ASN A 98 -9.26 -24.24 26.40
CA ASN A 98 -8.39 -23.37 27.19
C ASN A 98 -7.99 -22.06 26.48
N LEU A 99 -8.87 -21.56 25.60
CA LEU A 99 -8.71 -20.25 24.95
C LEU A 99 -8.59 -19.13 25.98
N ILE A 100 -7.57 -18.31 25.78
CA ILE A 100 -7.37 -17.05 26.49
C ILE A 100 -7.91 -15.93 25.62
N ARG A 101 -8.79 -15.10 26.16
CA ARG A 101 -9.26 -13.91 25.43
C ARG A 101 -8.49 -12.69 25.88
N ARG A 102 -7.90 -11.99 24.92
CA ARG A 102 -7.12 -10.77 25.14
C ARG A 102 -7.80 -9.62 24.42
N VAL A 103 -7.80 -8.46 25.05
CA VAL A 103 -8.32 -7.24 24.43
C VAL A 103 -7.38 -6.80 23.31
N ARG A 104 -7.94 -6.35 22.17
CA ARG A 104 -7.16 -5.81 21.05
C ARG A 104 -6.38 -4.58 21.48
N GLU A 105 -5.07 -4.59 21.22
CA GLU A 105 -4.18 -3.51 21.54
C GLU A 105 -4.39 -2.33 20.57
N THR A 106 -4.35 -1.11 21.08
CA THR A 106 -4.47 0.13 20.28
C THR A 106 -3.18 0.92 20.25
N ASP A 107 -2.34 0.75 21.28
CA ASP A 107 -1.10 1.47 21.55
C ASP A 107 0.17 0.68 21.20
N CYS A 108 0.02 -0.59 20.81
CA CYS A 108 1.11 -1.42 20.34
C CYS A 108 0.64 -2.38 19.26
N ARG A 109 1.58 -2.81 18.44
CA ARG A 109 1.35 -3.82 17.41
C ARG A 109 1.53 -5.21 18.01
N ALA A 110 0.54 -6.08 17.84
CA ALA A 110 0.70 -7.49 18.19
C ALA A 110 1.53 -8.19 17.10
N THR A 111 2.68 -8.75 17.48
CA THR A 111 3.58 -9.48 16.58
C THR A 111 3.99 -10.82 17.18
N CYS A 112 4.28 -11.78 16.32
CA CYS A 112 4.84 -13.07 16.71
C CYS A 112 6.29 -12.89 17.20
N ASP A 113 6.59 -13.36 18.41
CA ASP A 113 7.94 -13.30 19.01
C ASP A 113 8.96 -14.25 18.33
N THR A 114 8.50 -15.04 17.34
CA THR A 114 9.35 -15.97 16.56
C THR A 114 9.65 -15.42 15.17
N CYS A 115 8.63 -14.95 14.44
CA CYS A 115 8.79 -14.52 13.05
C CYS A 115 8.58 -13.03 12.82
N LEU A 116 8.22 -12.27 13.86
CA LEU A 116 7.88 -10.84 13.81
C LEU A 116 6.68 -10.48 12.93
N THR A 117 5.98 -11.48 12.35
CA THR A 117 4.75 -11.27 11.60
C THR A 117 3.66 -10.69 12.50
N SER A 118 2.88 -9.74 11.95
CA SER A 118 1.73 -9.18 12.63
C SER A 118 0.68 -10.24 12.94
N VAL A 119 0.16 -10.22 14.15
CA VAL A 119 -0.95 -11.06 14.57
C VAL A 119 -2.25 -10.31 14.30
N PHE A 120 -3.11 -10.88 13.46
CA PHE A 120 -4.41 -10.30 13.15
C PHE A 120 -5.39 -10.39 14.35
N ALA A 121 -5.64 -11.60 14.84
CA ALA A 121 -6.44 -11.82 16.05
C ALA A 121 -6.03 -13.08 16.80
N GLY A 122 -6.11 -14.25 16.14
CA GLY A 122 -5.74 -15.55 16.68
C GLY A 122 -4.22 -15.75 16.79
N SER A 123 -3.76 -16.23 17.93
CA SER A 123 -2.35 -16.55 18.20
C SER A 123 -2.23 -17.61 19.30
N TRP A 124 -1.01 -17.92 19.73
CA TRP A 124 -0.74 -18.83 20.83
C TRP A 124 0.23 -18.18 21.79
N ILE A 125 -0.01 -18.30 23.09
CA ILE A 125 0.91 -17.79 24.12
C ILE A 125 1.47 -18.92 24.97
N CYS A 126 2.77 -18.91 25.21
CA CYS A 126 3.38 -19.76 26.21
C CYS A 126 2.95 -19.29 27.60
N THR A 127 2.28 -20.16 28.37
CA THR A 127 1.81 -19.85 29.73
C THR A 127 2.94 -19.67 30.74
N SER A 128 4.14 -20.18 30.44
CA SER A 128 5.33 -20.06 31.28
C SER A 128 6.07 -18.73 31.06
N CYS A 129 6.39 -18.39 29.81
CA CYS A 129 7.26 -17.25 29.49
C CYS A 129 6.55 -16.09 28.79
N GLY A 130 5.31 -16.27 28.32
CA GLY A 130 4.53 -15.26 27.63
C GLY A 130 4.94 -15.03 26.17
N ARG A 131 5.74 -15.93 25.58
CA ARG A 131 6.07 -15.87 24.15
C ARG A 131 4.81 -16.05 23.33
N GLU A 132 4.53 -15.11 22.43
CA GLU A 132 3.39 -15.16 21.52
C GLU A 132 3.84 -15.67 20.14
N ALA A 133 3.13 -16.65 19.58
CA ALA A 133 3.39 -17.26 18.28
C ALA A 133 2.17 -17.12 17.36
N CYS A 134 2.40 -16.84 16.08
CA CYS A 134 1.36 -16.98 15.04
C CYS A 134 1.08 -18.47 14.74
N SER A 135 0.05 -18.75 13.93
CA SER A 135 -0.36 -20.11 13.55
C SER A 135 0.79 -20.92 12.97
N ASP A 136 1.48 -20.38 11.98
CA ASP A 136 2.54 -21.10 11.29
C ASP A 136 3.72 -21.41 12.23
N CYS A 137 4.06 -20.49 13.14
CA CYS A 137 5.11 -20.72 14.11
C CYS A 137 4.71 -21.73 15.18
N HIS A 138 3.46 -21.70 15.64
CA HIS A 138 2.94 -22.70 16.57
C HIS A 138 2.91 -24.09 15.93
N ASP A 139 2.41 -24.21 14.70
CA ASP A 139 2.32 -25.49 13.99
C ASP A 139 3.71 -26.08 13.73
N LYS A 140 4.71 -25.24 13.42
CA LYS A 140 6.12 -25.66 13.39
C LYS A 140 6.58 -26.20 14.74
N VAL A 141 6.25 -25.55 15.87
CA VAL A 141 6.59 -26.07 17.21
C VAL A 141 5.96 -27.45 17.42
N VAL A 142 4.68 -27.63 17.09
CA VAL A 142 3.99 -28.92 17.20
C VAL A 142 4.69 -29.99 16.37
N GLU A 143 4.97 -29.69 15.10
CA GLU A 143 5.62 -30.62 14.18
C GLU A 143 7.03 -31.02 14.66
N ILE A 144 7.83 -30.04 15.10
CA ILE A 144 9.18 -30.28 15.63
C ILE A 144 9.14 -31.10 16.90
N CYS A 145 8.18 -30.86 17.81
CA CYS A 145 8.08 -31.61 19.06
C CYS A 145 7.64 -33.06 18.86
N ASN A 146 6.95 -33.38 17.77
CA ASN A 146 6.49 -34.73 17.44
C ASN A 146 7.55 -35.58 16.70
N ASP A 147 8.65 -34.98 16.24
CA ASP A 147 9.72 -35.66 15.50
C ASP A 147 11.09 -35.40 16.17
N PRO A 148 11.66 -36.41 16.86
CA PRO A 148 12.95 -36.28 17.54
C PRO A 148 14.12 -35.90 16.61
N GLU A 149 14.13 -36.37 15.36
CA GLU A 149 15.19 -36.02 14.41
C GLU A 149 15.05 -34.56 13.96
N LYS A 150 13.83 -34.12 13.65
CA LYS A 150 13.56 -32.73 13.28
C LYS A 150 13.84 -31.78 14.43
N LYS A 151 13.56 -32.20 15.66
CA LYS A 151 13.90 -31.49 16.90
C LYS A 151 15.40 -31.26 17.03
N GLN A 152 16.21 -32.31 16.90
CA GLN A 152 17.66 -32.18 17.00
C GLN A 152 18.21 -31.26 15.91
N ARG A 153 17.82 -31.47 14.64
CA ARG A 153 18.24 -30.62 13.52
C ARG A 153 17.86 -29.15 13.72
N THR A 154 16.68 -28.89 14.28
CA THR A 154 16.24 -27.51 14.55
C THR A 154 17.03 -26.87 15.69
N LEU A 155 17.34 -27.62 16.75
CA LEU A 155 18.18 -27.13 17.85
C LEU A 155 19.60 -26.83 17.37
N ASP A 156 20.13 -27.66 16.47
CA ASP A 156 21.45 -27.46 15.87
C ASP A 156 21.49 -26.22 14.96
N ALA A 157 20.44 -26.01 14.14
CA ALA A 157 20.37 -24.88 13.21
C ALA A 157 19.93 -23.56 13.85
N SER A 158 19.03 -23.61 14.83
CA SER A 158 18.41 -22.45 15.48
C SER A 158 18.09 -22.76 16.95
N PRO A 159 19.10 -22.76 17.83
CA PRO A 159 18.95 -23.16 19.24
C PRO A 159 17.92 -22.31 20.02
N PHE A 160 17.66 -21.09 19.58
CA PHE A 160 16.72 -20.18 20.23
C PHE A 160 15.24 -20.41 19.85
N PHE A 161 14.95 -21.24 18.84
CA PHE A 161 13.58 -21.44 18.36
C PHE A 161 12.69 -22.08 19.45
N LEU A 162 13.18 -23.11 20.13
CA LEU A 162 12.46 -23.79 21.21
C LEU A 162 12.83 -23.28 22.62
N THR A 163 13.74 -22.31 22.76
CA THR A 163 14.17 -21.86 24.09
C THR A 163 13.01 -21.22 24.88
N CYS A 164 12.74 -21.71 26.09
CA CYS A 164 11.80 -21.12 27.06
C CYS A 164 12.55 -20.62 28.31
N THR A 165 11.87 -19.83 29.15
CA THR A 165 12.37 -19.49 30.50
C THR A 165 12.45 -20.75 31.37
N ARG A 166 13.29 -20.72 32.43
CA ARG A 166 13.50 -21.83 33.40
C ARG A 166 14.30 -23.04 32.89
N LYS A 167 15.14 -22.86 31.85
CA LYS A 167 15.96 -23.95 31.26
C LYS A 167 15.13 -25.10 30.67
N GLN A 168 13.87 -24.84 30.32
CA GLN A 168 13.00 -25.78 29.62
C GLN A 168 12.87 -25.39 28.14
N GLU A 169 12.44 -26.35 27.33
CA GLU A 169 12.09 -26.15 25.93
C GLU A 169 10.58 -25.93 25.79
N HIS A 170 10.19 -25.08 24.84
CA HIS A 170 8.81 -24.98 24.41
C HIS A 170 8.35 -26.31 23.81
N THR A 171 7.16 -26.73 24.23
CA THR A 171 6.41 -27.83 23.65
C THR A 171 5.00 -27.33 23.31
N ALA A 172 4.27 -28.07 22.48
CA ALA A 172 2.88 -27.73 22.13
C ALA A 172 2.00 -27.53 23.38
N GLU A 173 2.19 -28.33 24.43
CA GLU A 173 1.42 -28.27 25.67
C GLU A 173 1.59 -26.97 26.47
N HIS A 174 2.73 -26.29 26.29
CA HIS A 174 2.98 -25.01 26.96
C HIS A 174 2.21 -23.84 26.34
N TYR A 175 1.69 -24.01 25.13
CA TYR A 175 0.97 -22.98 24.42
C TYR A 175 -0.54 -23.09 24.66
N ARG A 176 -1.17 -21.97 25.00
CA ARG A 176 -2.62 -21.82 24.98
C ARG A 176 -3.04 -20.92 23.83
N PRO A 177 -4.18 -21.21 23.15
CA PRO A 177 -4.68 -20.35 22.09
C PRO A 177 -5.13 -19.00 22.67
N ILE A 178 -4.88 -17.93 21.93
CA ILE A 178 -5.32 -16.55 22.21
C ILE A 178 -6.25 -16.12 21.10
N SER A 179 -7.34 -15.44 21.47
CA SER A 179 -8.08 -14.63 20.50
C SER A 179 -8.33 -13.21 21.00
N ARG A 180 -8.38 -12.29 20.04
CA ARG A 180 -8.79 -10.90 20.20
C ARG A 180 -10.24 -10.64 19.78
N PHE A 181 -10.96 -11.70 19.36
CA PHE A 181 -12.36 -11.64 19.01
C PHE A 181 -13.26 -12.07 20.17
N TYR A 182 -14.40 -11.40 20.26
CA TYR A 182 -15.57 -11.90 20.99
C TYR A 182 -16.41 -12.82 20.08
N PRO A 183 -17.01 -13.91 20.60
CA PRO A 183 -17.76 -14.84 19.76
C PRO A 183 -18.90 -14.19 18.98
N HIS A 184 -19.69 -13.33 19.63
CA HIS A 184 -20.83 -12.67 19.00
C HIS A 184 -20.40 -11.66 17.93
N GLU A 185 -19.34 -10.87 18.15
CA GLU A 185 -18.91 -9.89 17.15
C GLU A 185 -18.36 -10.56 15.88
N LEU A 186 -17.64 -11.67 16.05
CA LEU A 186 -17.08 -12.43 14.94
C LEU A 186 -18.18 -13.13 14.16
N GLN A 187 -19.08 -13.84 14.85
CA GLN A 187 -20.18 -14.57 14.22
C GLN A 187 -21.10 -13.62 13.44
N LYS A 188 -21.49 -12.49 14.05
CA LYS A 188 -22.30 -11.48 13.36
C LYS A 188 -21.60 -10.90 12.14
N THR A 189 -20.30 -10.63 12.24
CA THR A 189 -19.55 -10.08 11.09
C THR A 189 -19.45 -11.08 9.95
N ILE A 190 -19.23 -12.36 10.24
CA ILE A 190 -19.26 -13.43 9.24
C ILE A 190 -20.63 -13.50 8.56
N GLU A 191 -21.72 -13.50 9.32
CA GLU A 191 -23.08 -13.51 8.76
C GLU A 191 -23.36 -12.29 7.87
N ASP A 192 -22.99 -11.09 8.31
CA ASP A 192 -23.16 -9.86 7.53
C ASP A 192 -22.33 -9.92 6.21
N MET A 193 -21.11 -10.45 6.27
CA MET A 193 -20.23 -10.66 5.10
C MET A 193 -20.76 -11.73 4.14
N GLU A 194 -21.26 -12.85 4.66
CA GLU A 194 -21.86 -13.93 3.87
C GLU A 194 -23.12 -13.45 3.13
N GLN A 195 -23.95 -12.65 3.79
CA GLN A 195 -25.10 -12.02 3.15
C GLN A 195 -24.67 -11.05 2.05
N LEU A 196 -23.61 -10.27 2.26
CA LEU A 196 -23.10 -9.36 1.24
C LEU A 196 -22.56 -10.13 0.03
N ALA A 197 -21.74 -11.14 0.27
CA ALA A 197 -21.19 -12.02 -0.77
C ALA A 197 -22.29 -12.73 -1.55
N TYR A 198 -23.37 -13.17 -0.88
CA TYR A 198 -24.53 -13.77 -1.53
C TYR A 198 -25.26 -12.78 -2.46
N ARG A 199 -25.41 -11.51 -2.07
CA ARG A 199 -26.13 -10.50 -2.85
C ARG A 199 -25.37 -10.01 -4.08
N TYR A 200 -24.05 -9.84 -3.96
CA TYR A 200 -23.24 -9.17 -5.00
C TYR A 200 -22.25 -10.09 -5.71
N GLY A 201 -22.12 -11.35 -5.28
CA GLY A 201 -21.15 -12.30 -5.83
C GLY A 201 -19.70 -11.89 -5.53
N SER A 202 -18.74 -12.60 -6.15
CA SER A 202 -17.30 -12.34 -6.01
C SER A 202 -16.79 -11.10 -6.77
N SER A 203 -17.68 -10.27 -7.31
CA SER A 203 -17.30 -9.09 -8.08
C SER A 203 -17.88 -7.82 -7.44
N PRO A 204 -17.10 -6.75 -7.29
CA PRO A 204 -17.64 -5.48 -6.83
C PRO A 204 -18.76 -5.05 -7.78
N PRO A 205 -19.90 -4.56 -7.27
CA PRO A 205 -21.02 -4.20 -8.12
C PRO A 205 -20.58 -3.20 -9.19
N SER A 206 -20.83 -3.53 -10.46
CA SER A 206 -21.05 -2.50 -11.47
C SER A 206 -22.32 -1.75 -11.10
N VAL A 207 -22.32 -0.43 -11.32
CA VAL A 207 -23.39 0.54 -11.03
C VAL A 207 -24.79 -0.09 -11.10
N PRO A 208 -25.73 0.22 -10.17
CA PRO A 208 -27.10 -0.27 -10.28
C PRO A 208 -27.71 0.12 -11.64
N PRO A 209 -28.50 -0.75 -12.28
CA PRO A 209 -29.22 -0.38 -13.49
C PRO A 209 -30.10 0.84 -13.19
N GLU A 210 -30.03 1.83 -14.07
CA GLU A 210 -30.74 3.12 -13.98
C GLU A 210 -32.18 2.96 -13.46
N LEU A 211 -32.53 3.82 -12.50
CA LEU A 211 -33.91 4.13 -12.19
C LEU A 211 -34.61 4.53 -13.49
N SER A 212 -35.44 3.63 -14.01
CA SER A 212 -36.34 3.96 -15.13
C SER A 212 -37.21 5.15 -14.71
N PRO A 213 -37.42 6.15 -15.59
CA PRO A 213 -38.30 7.27 -15.25
C PRO A 213 -39.73 6.77 -15.02
N PRO A 214 -40.52 7.45 -14.18
CA PRO A 214 -41.86 7.00 -13.84
C PRO A 214 -42.71 6.91 -15.11
N SER A 215 -43.35 5.76 -15.28
CA SER A 215 -44.28 5.52 -16.37
C SER A 215 -45.44 6.50 -16.28
N ASP A 216 -45.58 7.33 -17.32
CA ASP A 216 -46.77 8.13 -17.55
C ASP A 216 -47.98 7.20 -17.69
N ARG A 217 -48.91 7.33 -16.74
CA ARG A 217 -50.25 6.80 -16.86
C ARG A 217 -50.99 7.62 -17.90
N THR A 218 -51.17 7.08 -19.10
CA THR A 218 -52.36 7.37 -19.89
C THR A 218 -52.99 6.07 -20.37
N SER A 219 -54.22 5.89 -19.93
CA SER A 219 -55.19 4.92 -20.40
C SER A 219 -55.49 5.11 -21.89
N SER A 220 -55.55 4.04 -22.67
CA SER A 220 -56.81 3.50 -23.21
C SER A 220 -56.59 2.63 -24.46
N ALA A 221 -57.13 1.41 -24.37
CA ALA A 221 -57.87 0.66 -25.40
C ALA A 221 -57.20 0.17 -26.71
N ASP A 222 -57.46 -1.12 -26.93
CA ASP A 222 -57.72 -1.83 -28.19
C ASP A 222 -56.59 -2.50 -29.01
N SER A 223 -56.48 -3.82 -28.76
CA SER A 223 -56.84 -4.92 -29.68
C SER A 223 -56.06 -5.18 -30.98
N LEU A 224 -55.45 -6.40 -30.97
CA LEU A 224 -55.37 -7.41 -32.06
C LEU A 224 -54.30 -7.28 -33.18
N HIS A 225 -53.38 -8.26 -33.16
CA HIS A 225 -52.70 -9.04 -34.23
C HIS A 225 -52.92 -8.73 -35.74
N PRO A 226 -52.12 -9.30 -36.68
CA PRO A 226 -50.68 -9.65 -36.68
C PRO A 226 -49.96 -9.21 -38.00
N SER A 227 -48.64 -9.45 -38.08
CA SER A 227 -47.76 -9.41 -39.27
C SER A 227 -48.22 -10.35 -40.43
N PRO A 228 -47.51 -10.55 -41.57
CA PRO A 228 -46.28 -9.93 -42.12
C PRO A 228 -46.37 -9.63 -43.66
N GLY A 229 -45.34 -9.01 -44.26
CA GLY A 229 -45.29 -8.95 -45.73
C GLY A 229 -44.11 -8.18 -46.32
N SER A 230 -43.07 -8.93 -46.68
CA SER A 230 -41.89 -8.53 -47.44
C SER A 230 -42.22 -7.99 -48.85
N LEU A 231 -41.43 -7.03 -49.35
CA LEU A 231 -40.63 -7.13 -50.60
C LEU A 231 -40.41 -5.79 -51.33
N ALA A 232 -39.13 -5.59 -51.66
CA ALA A 232 -38.61 -5.08 -52.94
C ALA A 232 -38.78 -3.59 -53.35
N LEU A 233 -37.64 -2.90 -53.28
CA LEU A 233 -37.04 -1.96 -54.25
C LEU A 233 -37.57 -2.03 -55.71
N PRO A 234 -37.56 -0.93 -56.49
CA PRO A 234 -36.31 -0.46 -57.12
C PRO A 234 -36.12 1.08 -57.30
N LEU A 235 -34.84 1.43 -57.38
CA LEU A 235 -34.25 2.67 -57.92
C LEU A 235 -34.75 2.98 -59.35
N PRO A 236 -34.60 4.24 -59.83
CA PRO A 236 -33.43 4.49 -60.68
C PRO A 236 -32.70 5.82 -60.44
N ARG A 237 -31.44 5.79 -60.89
CA ARG A 237 -30.40 6.83 -60.94
C ARG A 237 -30.74 8.00 -61.86
N GLY A 238 -30.16 9.16 -61.56
CA GLY A 238 -29.97 10.27 -62.51
C GLY A 238 -29.04 11.35 -61.98
N ASN A 239 -27.76 11.30 -62.39
CA ASN A 239 -26.75 12.35 -62.20
C ASN A 239 -27.11 13.61 -63.01
N SER A 240 -26.80 14.81 -62.51
CA SER A 240 -25.75 15.70 -63.08
C SER A 240 -25.83 17.18 -62.62
N SER A 241 -24.65 17.70 -62.27
CA SER A 241 -24.10 19.07 -62.48
C SER A 241 -24.72 20.35 -61.90
N HIS A 242 -23.88 21.03 -61.09
CA HIS A 242 -23.76 22.46 -60.73
C HIS A 242 -24.01 23.50 -61.86
N PRO A 243 -24.30 24.82 -61.61
CA PRO A 243 -23.51 25.72 -60.75
C PRO A 243 -24.24 26.86 -59.97
N ALA A 244 -23.43 27.64 -59.26
CA ALA A 244 -23.69 28.62 -58.19
C ALA A 244 -24.46 29.91 -58.57
N LEU A 245 -25.10 30.56 -57.58
CA LEU A 245 -24.76 31.92 -57.08
C LEU A 245 -25.80 32.46 -56.05
N ASN A 246 -25.25 32.94 -54.92
CA ASN A 246 -25.66 34.02 -53.99
C ASN A 246 -27.14 34.30 -53.62
N GLY A 247 -27.39 34.30 -52.29
CA GLY A 247 -28.47 35.08 -51.67
C GLY A 247 -28.83 34.64 -50.25
N SER A 248 -28.09 35.10 -49.24
CA SER A 248 -28.55 35.17 -47.82
C SER A 248 -29.56 36.35 -47.69
N PRO A 249 -30.42 36.51 -46.65
CA PRO A 249 -30.31 35.92 -45.30
C PRO A 249 -31.62 35.48 -44.60
N TYR A 250 -31.41 34.88 -43.41
CA TYR A 250 -32.29 34.76 -42.23
C TYR A 250 -32.81 33.37 -41.85
N LEU A 251 -32.28 32.94 -40.68
CA LEU A 251 -32.89 32.17 -39.59
C LEU A 251 -33.21 30.69 -39.83
N THR A 252 -32.25 29.84 -39.46
CA THR A 252 -32.50 28.44 -39.09
C THR A 252 -31.74 28.06 -37.83
N SER A 253 -32.47 27.44 -36.90
CA SER A 253 -32.01 26.76 -35.70
C SER A 253 -30.80 25.84 -35.96
N PRO A 254 -29.90 25.64 -34.98
CA PRO A 254 -28.84 24.66 -35.14
C PRO A 254 -29.44 23.25 -35.04
N ASP A 255 -29.42 22.55 -36.17
CA ASP A 255 -29.60 21.12 -36.27
C ASP A 255 -28.59 20.40 -35.37
N VAL A 256 -29.09 19.43 -34.62
CA VAL A 256 -28.32 18.45 -33.87
C VAL A 256 -27.67 17.51 -34.88
N THR A 257 -26.48 17.87 -35.38
CA THR A 257 -25.66 16.95 -36.17
C THR A 257 -24.66 16.26 -35.26
N ASN A 258 -24.86 14.95 -35.10
CA ASN A 258 -23.86 13.92 -34.81
C ASN A 258 -22.59 14.41 -34.10
N SER A 259 -22.57 14.29 -32.77
CA SER A 259 -21.32 14.07 -32.05
C SER A 259 -20.77 12.72 -32.51
N SER A 260 -19.96 12.74 -33.55
CA SER A 260 -19.00 11.69 -33.80
C SER A 260 -18.11 11.62 -32.57
N LEU A 261 -18.31 10.57 -31.76
CA LEU A 261 -17.37 10.10 -30.76
C LEU A 261 -16.02 9.93 -31.46
N HIS A 262 -15.19 10.97 -31.42
CA HIS A 262 -13.78 10.83 -31.66
C HIS A 262 -13.27 9.95 -30.53
N GLU A 263 -13.02 8.67 -30.80
CA GLU A 263 -12.11 7.87 -30.00
C GLU A 263 -10.75 8.59 -30.03
N GLU A 264 -10.52 9.48 -29.07
CA GLU A 264 -9.22 10.08 -28.87
C GLU A 264 -8.22 8.95 -28.58
N ARG A 265 -7.21 8.84 -29.44
CA ARG A 265 -6.16 7.84 -29.25
C ARG A 265 -5.53 8.02 -27.87
N PRO A 266 -5.22 6.92 -27.15
CA PRO A 266 -4.60 7.02 -25.83
C PRO A 266 -3.31 7.85 -25.89
N ARG A 267 -3.19 8.85 -25.02
CA ARG A 267 -1.94 9.60 -24.82
C ARG A 267 -1.00 8.75 -23.95
N TYR A 268 0.28 8.77 -24.30
CA TYR A 268 1.33 8.03 -23.59
C TYR A 268 2.44 8.98 -23.18
N CYS A 269 3.19 8.62 -22.14
CA CYS A 269 4.37 9.38 -21.72
C CYS A 269 5.33 9.57 -22.91
N PRO A 270 5.77 10.81 -23.18
CA PRO A 270 6.62 11.09 -24.32
C PRO A 270 7.99 10.43 -24.11
N LYS A 271 8.54 9.87 -25.19
CA LYS A 271 9.96 9.54 -25.23
C LYS A 271 10.74 10.85 -25.31
N LEU A 272 11.78 10.99 -24.50
CA LEU A 272 12.77 12.05 -24.69
C LEU A 272 13.81 11.58 -25.73
N PRO A 273 13.95 12.27 -26.87
CA PRO A 273 14.92 11.89 -27.90
C PRO A 273 16.37 11.87 -27.38
N ASP A 274 16.71 12.82 -26.52
CA ASP A 274 18.06 13.01 -25.99
C ASP A 274 18.37 12.12 -24.79
N VAL A 275 17.35 11.48 -24.20
CA VAL A 275 17.54 10.48 -23.15
C VAL A 275 17.44 9.12 -23.82
N SER A 276 18.60 8.60 -24.21
CA SER A 276 18.68 7.36 -24.97
C SER A 276 17.88 6.25 -24.28
N ASP A 277 16.97 5.69 -25.07
CA ASP A 277 16.22 4.47 -24.74
C ASP A 277 17.13 3.23 -24.92
N PHE A 278 18.40 3.46 -25.29
CA PHE A 278 19.48 2.50 -25.54
C PHE A 278 19.10 1.38 -26.53
N GLY A 279 18.06 1.59 -27.35
CA GLY A 279 17.50 0.54 -28.21
C GLY A 279 16.82 -0.59 -27.44
N LEU A 280 16.58 -0.42 -26.14
CA LEU A 280 15.99 -1.44 -25.28
C LEU A 280 14.49 -1.57 -25.51
N GLY A 281 13.81 -0.49 -25.90
CA GLY A 281 12.35 -0.48 -25.95
C GLY A 281 11.73 -0.62 -24.56
N TYR A 282 10.49 -0.16 -24.43
CA TYR A 282 9.79 -0.04 -23.15
C TYR A 282 8.31 -0.26 -23.36
N HIS A 283 7.64 -0.70 -22.29
CA HIS A 283 6.19 -0.67 -22.26
C HIS A 283 5.70 0.78 -22.18
N PRO A 284 4.71 1.18 -23.01
CA PRO A 284 4.21 2.54 -23.00
C PRO A 284 3.34 2.77 -21.75
N VAL A 285 3.54 3.92 -21.09
CA VAL A 285 2.76 4.32 -19.92
C VAL A 285 1.70 5.32 -20.33
N ARG A 286 0.44 5.06 -19.99
CA ARG A 286 -0.69 5.96 -20.32
C ARG A 286 -0.54 7.25 -19.52
N MET A 287 -0.70 8.38 -20.19
CA MET A 287 -0.59 9.70 -19.59
C MET A 287 -1.87 10.50 -19.80
N PHE A 288 -2.34 11.14 -18.74
CA PHE A 288 -3.56 11.93 -18.73
C PHE A 288 -3.31 13.33 -18.17
N HIS A 289 -4.01 14.34 -18.69
CA HIS A 289 -4.12 15.59 -17.96
C HIS A 289 -5.01 15.39 -16.74
N THR A 290 -4.72 16.08 -15.63
CA THR A 290 -5.44 15.90 -14.36
C THR A 290 -6.94 16.21 -14.42
N HIS A 291 -7.39 16.96 -15.44
CA HIS A 291 -8.80 17.26 -15.70
C HIS A 291 -9.50 16.23 -16.59
N ASP A 292 -8.72 15.43 -17.33
CA ASP A 292 -9.24 14.48 -18.32
C ASP A 292 -9.42 13.07 -17.72
N LEU A 293 -8.70 12.76 -16.64
CA LEU A 293 -8.78 11.47 -15.96
C LEU A 293 -9.96 11.43 -14.99
N LEU A 294 -11.07 10.80 -15.39
CA LEU A 294 -12.24 10.60 -14.54
C LEU A 294 -12.06 9.41 -13.58
N PRO A 295 -12.70 9.40 -12.39
CA PRO A 295 -12.57 8.31 -11.41
C PRO A 295 -12.90 6.92 -11.96
N GLU A 296 -13.93 6.79 -12.80
CA GLU A 296 -14.35 5.50 -13.40
C GLU A 296 -13.34 5.01 -14.44
N ALA A 297 -12.75 5.94 -15.20
CA ALA A 297 -11.66 5.61 -16.12
C ALA A 297 -10.42 5.18 -15.34
N PHE A 298 -10.02 5.94 -14.32
CA PHE A 298 -8.92 5.56 -13.43
C PHE A 298 -9.13 4.17 -12.83
N ARG A 299 -10.32 3.88 -12.29
CA ARG A 299 -10.70 2.55 -11.78
C ARG A 299 -10.40 1.44 -12.80
N ALA A 300 -10.90 1.58 -14.01
CA ALA A 300 -10.78 0.54 -15.03
C ALA A 300 -9.32 0.30 -15.40
N LEU A 301 -8.56 1.38 -15.57
CA LEU A 301 -7.13 1.33 -15.89
C LEU A 301 -6.30 0.79 -14.72
N TRP A 302 -6.62 1.20 -13.49
CA TRP A 302 -5.90 0.82 -12.28
C TRP A 302 -6.08 -0.66 -11.93
N ALA A 303 -7.26 -1.21 -12.22
CA ALA A 303 -7.53 -2.64 -12.09
C ALA A 303 -6.61 -3.51 -12.97
N GLU A 304 -6.10 -2.99 -14.09
CA GLU A 304 -5.13 -3.70 -14.94
C GLU A 304 -3.78 -3.90 -14.25
N GLY A 305 -3.44 -3.08 -13.24
CA GLY A 305 -2.17 -3.18 -12.52
C GLY A 305 -0.96 -2.64 -13.28
N GLU A 306 -1.21 -1.71 -14.20
CA GLU A 306 -0.19 -1.00 -14.95
C GLU A 306 0.01 0.42 -14.40
N PRO A 307 1.23 0.99 -14.50
CA PRO A 307 1.47 2.36 -14.06
C PRO A 307 0.70 3.39 -14.91
N ILE A 308 0.36 4.52 -14.30
CA ILE A 308 -0.35 5.64 -14.93
C ILE A 308 0.40 6.95 -14.61
N ALA A 309 0.56 7.81 -15.60
CA ALA A 309 1.09 9.16 -15.40
C ALA A 309 -0.03 10.21 -15.48
N VAL A 310 0.08 11.26 -14.67
CA VAL A 310 -0.87 12.39 -14.65
C VAL A 310 -0.13 13.71 -14.65
N GLU A 311 -0.41 14.60 -15.60
CA GLU A 311 0.22 15.91 -15.73
C GLU A 311 -0.70 17.07 -15.31
N GLY A 312 -0.14 18.28 -15.22
CA GLY A 312 -0.89 19.52 -14.93
C GLY A 312 -1.21 19.74 -13.46
N LEU A 313 -0.42 19.17 -12.54
CA LEU A 313 -0.76 19.17 -11.11
C LEU A 313 -0.34 20.44 -10.36
N LEU A 314 0.71 21.13 -10.80
CA LEU A 314 1.26 22.30 -10.08
C LEU A 314 0.33 23.51 -10.10
N GLU A 315 -0.66 23.58 -10.98
CA GLU A 315 -1.67 24.64 -10.99
C GLU A 315 -2.52 24.66 -9.70
N ARG A 316 -2.57 23.54 -8.97
CA ARG A 316 -3.28 23.40 -7.69
C ARG A 316 -2.43 23.79 -6.48
N SER A 317 -1.14 24.00 -6.70
CA SER A 317 -0.15 24.26 -5.66
C SER A 317 -0.25 25.71 -5.19
N ALA A 318 -0.42 25.94 -3.89
CA ALA A 318 -0.32 27.26 -3.28
C ALA A 318 1.11 27.57 -2.78
N ILE A 319 1.95 26.54 -2.69
CA ILE A 319 3.36 26.64 -2.28
C ILE A 319 4.24 26.38 -3.51
N PRO A 320 5.38 27.08 -3.69
CA PRO A 320 6.22 26.89 -4.87
C PRO A 320 7.08 25.62 -4.84
N TRP A 321 7.28 24.99 -3.67
CA TRP A 321 8.11 23.79 -3.47
C TRP A 321 9.52 23.88 -4.07
N THR A 322 10.12 25.07 -4.06
CA THR A 322 11.46 25.33 -4.62
C THR A 322 12.55 25.20 -3.55
N PRO A 323 13.82 24.99 -3.95
CA PRO A 323 14.96 25.09 -3.06
C PRO A 323 14.94 26.39 -2.23
N GLN A 324 14.63 27.53 -2.85
CA GLN A 324 14.57 28.83 -2.18
C GLN A 324 13.52 28.85 -1.05
N TYR A 325 12.36 28.26 -1.27
CA TYR A 325 11.33 28.14 -0.23
C TYR A 325 11.84 27.32 0.96
N PHE A 326 12.47 26.17 0.70
CA PHE A 326 12.98 25.32 1.78
C PHE A 326 14.14 25.95 2.55
N MET A 327 15.04 26.68 1.88
CA MET A 327 16.09 27.45 2.55
C MET A 327 15.51 28.55 3.45
N GLN A 328 14.47 29.25 2.99
CA GLN A 328 13.83 30.33 3.77
C GLN A 328 13.06 29.81 4.99
N GLU A 329 12.27 28.74 4.83
CA GLU A 329 11.41 28.24 5.91
C GLU A 329 12.15 27.32 6.89
N PHE A 330 13.13 26.54 6.42
CA PHE A 330 13.76 25.48 7.21
C PHE A 330 15.30 25.54 7.20
N GLY A 331 15.91 26.61 6.68
CA GLY A 331 17.35 26.66 6.39
C GLY A 331 18.28 26.26 7.54
N THR A 332 17.93 26.60 8.78
CA THR A 332 18.72 26.29 9.98
C THR A 332 18.55 24.85 10.50
N GLU A 333 17.57 24.09 9.98
CA GLU A 333 17.36 22.71 10.41
C GLU A 333 18.53 21.83 9.99
N VAL A 334 19.04 21.02 10.92
CA VAL A 334 20.10 20.05 10.64
C VAL A 334 19.48 18.75 10.17
N CYS A 335 19.88 18.29 8.99
CA CYS A 335 19.44 17.07 8.38
C CYS A 335 20.63 16.10 8.14
N VAL A 336 20.31 14.85 7.84
CA VAL A 336 21.30 13.85 7.41
C VAL A 336 21.14 13.67 5.91
N VAL A 337 22.25 13.76 5.19
CA VAL A 337 22.31 13.42 3.77
C VAL A 337 23.07 12.11 3.57
N ILE A 338 22.66 11.34 2.57
CA ILE A 338 23.32 10.12 2.12
C ILE A 338 23.83 10.31 0.70
N GLU A 339 25.07 9.90 0.44
CA GLU A 339 25.65 9.82 -0.89
C GLU A 339 25.17 8.51 -1.57
N CYS A 340 24.54 8.63 -2.74
CA CYS A 340 23.78 7.55 -3.35
C CYS A 340 24.67 6.38 -3.84
N GLN A 341 25.94 6.64 -4.15
CA GLN A 341 26.87 5.65 -4.70
C GLN A 341 27.63 4.88 -3.62
N THR A 342 27.95 5.53 -2.50
CA THR A 342 28.81 4.99 -1.44
C THR A 342 28.05 4.68 -0.16
N ASP A 343 26.80 5.14 -0.04
CA ASP A 343 25.98 5.10 1.18
C ASP A 343 26.62 5.84 2.37
N ALA A 344 27.64 6.68 2.10
CA ALA A 344 28.25 7.56 3.09
C ALA A 344 27.24 8.60 3.57
N ASN A 345 27.29 8.96 4.85
CA ASN A 345 26.40 9.97 5.42
C ASN A 345 27.18 11.13 6.04
N LYS A 346 26.57 12.32 6.00
CA LYS A 346 27.03 13.51 6.71
C LYS A 346 25.84 14.33 7.20
N ARG A 347 26.09 15.19 8.18
CA ARG A 347 25.12 16.16 8.67
C ARG A 347 25.38 17.49 7.99
N VAL A 348 24.32 18.12 7.51
CA VAL A 348 24.33 19.45 6.87
C VAL A 348 23.08 20.20 7.32
N THR A 349 23.04 21.51 7.13
CA THR A 349 21.78 22.25 7.25
C THR A 349 20.94 22.10 5.97
N VAL A 350 19.63 22.33 6.08
CA VAL A 350 18.74 22.38 4.91
C VAL A 350 19.21 23.45 3.92
N GLU A 351 19.69 24.59 4.41
CA GLU A 351 20.28 25.65 3.58
C GLU A 351 21.51 25.16 2.80
N GLU A 352 22.48 24.54 3.49
CA GLU A 352 23.70 24.01 2.85
C GLU A 352 23.40 22.97 1.77
N PHE A 353 22.35 22.17 1.95
CA PHE A 353 21.92 21.17 0.97
C PHE A 353 21.27 21.82 -0.26
N PHE A 354 20.24 22.65 -0.05
CA PHE A 354 19.48 23.25 -1.15
C PHE A 354 20.22 24.36 -1.89
N GLN A 355 21.21 25.01 -1.26
CA GLN A 355 22.07 25.99 -1.94
C GLN A 355 22.86 25.35 -3.10
N LYS A 356 23.14 24.04 -3.03
CA LYS A 356 23.84 23.31 -4.10
C LYS A 356 22.93 22.90 -5.26
N PHE A 357 21.61 23.06 -5.17
CA PHE A 357 20.69 22.67 -6.25
C PHE A 357 20.98 23.50 -7.51
N GLY A 358 21.18 22.83 -8.66
CA GLY A 358 21.53 23.44 -9.94
C GLY A 358 23.02 23.76 -10.12
N GLU A 359 23.81 23.74 -9.05
CA GLU A 359 25.26 23.99 -9.09
C GLU A 359 26.05 22.71 -9.38
N TYR A 360 26.19 22.31 -10.65
CA TYR A 360 26.76 21.01 -11.04
C TYR A 360 28.29 20.90 -10.97
N THR A 361 29.01 22.02 -10.97
CA THR A 361 30.47 22.04 -10.91
C THR A 361 30.97 21.77 -9.48
N ASP A 362 32.12 21.11 -9.34
CA ASP A 362 32.81 20.87 -8.06
C ASP A 362 31.98 20.12 -6.99
N ARG A 363 31.02 19.27 -7.43
CA ARG A 363 30.26 18.41 -6.52
C ARG A 363 31.06 17.21 -6.03
N ASP A 364 30.90 16.91 -4.74
CA ASP A 364 31.50 15.76 -4.06
C ASP A 364 30.59 14.51 -4.06
N GLY A 365 29.73 14.34 -5.07
CA GLY A 365 28.87 13.16 -5.24
C GLY A 365 27.38 13.45 -5.40
N CYS A 366 26.59 12.39 -5.48
CA CYS A 366 25.13 12.42 -5.64
C CYS A 366 24.46 12.30 -4.27
N TRP A 367 24.16 13.42 -3.62
CA TRP A 367 23.60 13.44 -2.28
C TRP A 367 22.07 13.51 -2.27
N LYS A 368 21.45 12.86 -1.29
CA LYS A 368 20.01 12.94 -1.01
C LYS A 368 19.71 13.17 0.46
N LEU A 369 18.61 13.86 0.76
CA LEU A 369 18.10 13.97 2.12
C LEU A 369 17.59 12.61 2.59
N LYS A 370 18.06 12.17 3.75
CA LYS A 370 17.63 10.93 4.39
C LYS A 370 16.50 11.23 5.37
N ASP A 371 15.36 10.57 5.18
CA ASP A 371 14.23 10.57 6.12
C ASP A 371 13.94 12.01 6.60
N TRP A 372 13.66 12.94 5.68
CA TRP A 372 13.32 14.32 6.00
C TRP A 372 11.88 14.62 5.53
N PRO A 373 10.93 14.91 6.45
CA PRO A 373 11.10 14.94 7.90
C PRO A 373 11.41 13.54 8.44
N SER A 374 11.97 13.45 9.65
CA SER A 374 12.28 12.17 10.32
C SER A 374 11.05 11.24 10.43
N VAL A 375 11.17 10.08 11.08
CA VAL A 375 10.08 9.09 11.31
C VAL A 375 8.80 9.65 11.99
N THR A 376 8.76 10.94 12.28
CA THR A 376 7.57 11.66 12.76
C THR A 376 6.59 11.91 11.59
N ASP A 377 5.29 11.78 11.87
CA ASP A 377 4.22 12.03 10.90
C ASP A 377 4.38 13.38 10.18
N PHE A 378 4.37 13.34 8.84
CA PHE A 378 4.63 14.49 7.97
C PHE A 378 3.70 15.67 8.24
N LYS A 379 2.40 15.42 8.51
CA LYS A 379 1.42 16.47 8.82
C LYS A 379 1.77 17.20 10.11
N SER A 380 2.33 16.48 11.09
CA SER A 380 2.71 17.03 12.38
C SER A 380 3.93 17.95 12.28
N VAL A 381 4.91 17.60 11.44
CA VAL A 381 6.14 18.40 11.25
C VAL A 381 5.91 19.54 10.24
N PHE A 382 5.23 19.24 9.13
CA PHE A 382 5.04 20.15 8.00
C PHE A 382 3.57 20.35 7.64
N PRO A 383 2.74 20.93 8.52
CA PRO A 383 1.29 21.03 8.29
C PRO A 383 0.92 21.83 7.04
N LYS A 384 1.62 22.93 6.74
CA LYS A 384 1.36 23.74 5.54
C LYS A 384 1.67 22.96 4.24
N LEU A 385 2.81 22.27 4.22
CA LEU A 385 3.22 21.43 3.08
C LEU A 385 2.29 20.22 2.92
N TYR A 386 1.85 19.62 4.03
CA TYR A 386 0.88 18.53 4.00
C TYR A 386 -0.43 18.97 3.34
N GLU A 387 -1.02 20.07 3.78
CA GLU A 387 -2.29 20.56 3.24
C GLU A 387 -2.15 20.98 1.77
N ASP A 388 -1.00 21.50 1.37
CA ASP A 388 -0.72 21.82 -0.04
C ASP A 388 -0.54 20.56 -0.90
N PHE A 389 0.24 19.59 -0.43
CA PHE A 389 0.40 18.33 -1.11
C PHE A 389 -0.95 17.60 -1.30
N MET A 390 -1.80 17.55 -0.27
CA MET A 390 -3.14 16.96 -0.37
C MET A 390 -4.08 17.68 -1.36
N ARG A 391 -3.85 18.96 -1.70
CA ARG A 391 -4.55 19.66 -2.80
C ARG A 391 -4.09 19.22 -4.18
N ILE A 392 -2.80 18.87 -4.30
CA ILE A 392 -2.15 18.51 -5.55
C ILE A 392 -2.42 17.05 -5.93
N VAL A 393 -2.50 16.15 -4.95
CA VAL A 393 -2.70 14.71 -5.14
C VAL A 393 -3.86 14.43 -6.12
N PRO A 394 -3.59 13.82 -7.30
CA PRO A 394 -4.63 13.39 -8.23
C PRO A 394 -5.39 12.17 -7.68
N MET A 395 -6.60 11.93 -8.21
CA MET A 395 -7.49 10.85 -7.77
C MET A 395 -7.69 10.83 -6.24
N PRO A 396 -8.20 11.94 -5.65
CA PRO A 396 -8.25 12.14 -4.20
C PRO A 396 -9.05 11.07 -3.45
N ASP A 397 -10.09 10.50 -4.08
CA ASP A 397 -10.90 9.42 -3.49
C ASP A 397 -10.05 8.17 -3.17
N TYR A 398 -8.96 7.98 -3.91
CA TYR A 398 -8.07 6.83 -3.80
C TYR A 398 -6.78 7.14 -3.03
N ALA A 399 -6.09 8.22 -3.40
CA ALA A 399 -4.71 8.43 -2.98
C ALA A 399 -4.55 9.30 -1.73
N ARG A 400 -5.58 10.08 -1.33
CA ARG A 400 -5.49 10.90 -0.11
C ARG A 400 -5.78 10.10 1.15
N ARG A 401 -5.26 10.58 2.27
CA ARG A 401 -5.49 10.00 3.61
C ARG A 401 -6.95 10.09 4.07
N ASP A 402 -7.74 10.98 3.48
CA ASP A 402 -9.19 11.13 3.71
C ASP A 402 -10.04 10.62 2.53
N GLY A 403 -9.43 9.88 1.60
CA GLY A 403 -10.10 9.32 0.42
C GLY A 403 -11.16 8.29 0.77
N VAL A 404 -12.38 8.46 0.26
CA VAL A 404 -13.51 7.53 0.51
C VAL A 404 -13.32 6.11 -0.02
N LEU A 405 -12.42 5.89 -0.99
CA LEU A 405 -12.08 4.58 -1.54
C LEU A 405 -10.72 4.07 -1.05
N ASN A 406 -9.95 4.89 -0.34
CA ASN A 406 -8.68 4.47 0.25
C ASN A 406 -8.97 3.59 1.48
N ILE A 407 -8.63 2.31 1.41
CA ILE A 407 -8.89 1.34 2.51
C ILE A 407 -8.20 1.79 3.81
N SER A 408 -7.02 2.42 3.70
CA SER A 408 -6.29 2.92 4.87
C SER A 408 -6.99 4.11 5.55
N SER A 409 -7.82 4.88 4.84
CA SER A 409 -8.55 6.02 5.40
C SER A 409 -9.57 5.60 6.45
N HIS A 410 -9.97 4.34 6.50
CA HIS A 410 -10.92 3.83 7.49
C HIS A 410 -10.26 3.42 8.83
N PHE A 411 -8.94 3.52 8.95
CA PHE A 411 -8.22 3.12 10.16
C PHE A 411 -8.59 4.03 11.36
N PRO A 412 -8.80 3.49 12.58
CA PRO A 412 -9.11 4.31 13.74
C PRO A 412 -7.96 5.24 14.14
N ALA A 413 -8.26 6.49 14.47
CA ALA A 413 -7.26 7.49 14.83
C ALA A 413 -6.54 7.19 16.16
N ASN A 414 -7.13 6.37 17.02
CA ASN A 414 -6.56 5.94 18.29
C ASN A 414 -5.89 4.56 18.23
N ALA A 415 -5.70 3.99 17.03
CA ALA A 415 -4.99 2.73 16.83
C ALA A 415 -3.71 2.95 16.01
N LEU A 416 -2.68 2.12 16.23
CA LEU A 416 -1.43 2.17 15.46
C LEU A 416 -1.60 1.57 14.05
N GLY A 417 -1.80 2.45 13.07
CA GLY A 417 -1.83 2.09 11.65
C GLY A 417 -0.45 1.99 11.00
N PRO A 418 -0.38 1.45 9.77
CA PRO A 418 0.84 1.49 8.97
C PRO A 418 1.24 2.93 8.60
N ASP A 419 2.54 3.15 8.40
CA ASP A 419 3.07 4.43 7.93
C ASP A 419 2.91 4.57 6.40
N LEU A 420 1.74 5.02 5.99
CA LEU A 420 1.39 5.33 4.59
C LEU A 420 1.39 6.86 4.34
N GLY A 421 2.01 7.63 5.24
CA GLY A 421 2.04 9.09 5.15
C GLY A 421 2.93 9.58 4.00
N PRO A 422 2.77 10.85 3.58
CA PRO A 422 3.60 11.39 2.52
C PRO A 422 5.09 11.45 2.94
N LYS A 423 5.97 11.14 2.00
CA LYS A 423 7.42 11.13 2.15
C LYS A 423 8.06 12.02 1.09
N MET A 424 9.02 12.84 1.51
CA MET A 424 9.78 13.70 0.59
C MET A 424 11.04 13.00 0.11
N TYR A 425 11.36 13.22 -1.16
CA TYR A 425 12.54 12.70 -1.84
C TYR A 425 13.25 13.86 -2.53
N ASN A 426 14.28 14.37 -1.87
CA ASN A 426 15.10 15.48 -2.36
C ASN A 426 16.50 14.94 -2.64
N ALA A 427 16.91 14.95 -3.90
CA ALA A 427 18.18 14.37 -4.30
C ALA A 427 18.79 15.07 -5.49
N PHE A 428 20.11 15.08 -5.53
CA PHE A 428 20.88 15.58 -6.66
C PHE A 428 20.72 14.69 -7.90
N ALA A 429 21.18 15.21 -9.03
CA ALA A 429 21.32 14.47 -10.28
C ALA A 429 22.24 13.25 -10.12
N SER A 430 21.88 12.18 -10.81
CA SER A 430 22.64 10.94 -10.98
C SER A 430 22.73 10.62 -12.48
N ASP A 431 23.11 9.40 -12.81
CA ASP A 431 23.25 8.93 -14.18
C ASP A 431 22.83 7.46 -14.31
N MET A 432 22.70 7.00 -15.55
CA MET A 432 22.32 5.62 -15.88
C MET A 432 23.51 4.81 -16.42
N GLU A 433 24.74 5.32 -16.27
CA GLU A 433 25.93 4.69 -16.81
C GLU A 433 26.36 3.47 -15.99
N PRO A 434 27.18 2.58 -16.57
CA PRO A 434 27.57 1.34 -15.90
C PRO A 434 28.21 1.60 -14.53
N GLY A 435 27.69 0.92 -13.51
CA GLY A 435 28.14 1.06 -12.12
C GLY A 435 27.38 2.09 -11.28
N SER A 436 26.46 2.86 -11.88
CA SER A 436 25.57 3.77 -11.15
C SER A 436 24.64 3.02 -10.20
N LYS A 437 24.30 3.65 -9.07
CA LYS A 437 23.28 3.22 -8.11
C LYS A 437 21.97 4.00 -8.20
N GLY A 438 21.85 4.90 -9.17
CA GLY A 438 20.72 5.83 -9.31
C GLY A 438 20.50 6.73 -8.09
N SER A 439 19.45 7.55 -8.13
CA SER A 439 19.00 8.31 -6.95
C SER A 439 18.16 7.45 -6.01
N THR A 440 17.39 6.51 -6.59
CA THR A 440 16.59 5.51 -5.87
C THR A 440 16.88 4.13 -6.44
N LYS A 441 17.42 3.26 -5.59
CA LYS A 441 17.68 1.85 -5.91
C LYS A 441 16.37 1.09 -6.16
N LEU A 442 16.46 -0.02 -6.88
CA LEU A 442 15.34 -0.91 -7.16
C LEU A 442 14.71 -1.42 -5.86
N HIS A 443 13.42 -1.21 -5.73
CA HIS A 443 12.61 -1.69 -4.61
C HIS A 443 11.17 -1.94 -5.07
N MET A 444 10.34 -2.46 -4.16
CA MET A 444 8.94 -2.77 -4.42
C MET A 444 8.13 -2.45 -3.18
N ASP A 445 7.04 -1.71 -3.37
CA ASP A 445 6.15 -1.31 -2.28
C ASP A 445 5.03 -2.33 -2.10
N MET A 446 4.62 -2.50 -0.84
CA MET A 446 3.52 -3.38 -0.46
C MET A 446 2.14 -2.76 -0.73
N ALA A 447 2.09 -1.44 -0.88
CA ALA A 447 0.90 -0.64 -1.10
C ALA A 447 0.99 0.04 -2.48
N ASP A 448 -0.12 0.62 -2.92
CA ASP A 448 -0.11 1.51 -4.08
C ASP A 448 0.61 2.80 -3.71
N ALA A 449 1.23 3.45 -4.68
CA ALA A 449 1.91 4.72 -4.46
C ALA A 449 1.60 5.74 -5.56
N VAL A 450 1.61 7.01 -5.21
CA VAL A 450 1.68 8.11 -6.18
C VAL A 450 2.85 9.00 -5.83
N ASN A 451 3.76 9.22 -6.79
CA ASN A 451 4.90 10.11 -6.66
C ASN A 451 4.68 11.37 -7.51
N ILE A 452 4.80 12.55 -6.93
CA ILE A 452 4.63 13.84 -7.61
C ILE A 452 5.96 14.58 -7.63
N MET A 453 6.40 15.00 -8.82
CA MET A 453 7.54 15.88 -8.97
C MET A 453 7.10 17.32 -8.76
N HIS A 454 7.59 17.97 -7.71
CA HIS A 454 7.25 19.36 -7.42
C HIS A 454 8.21 20.33 -8.11
N PHE A 455 9.49 19.97 -8.17
CA PHE A 455 10.51 20.83 -8.72
C PHE A 455 11.65 20.00 -9.30
N ALA A 456 12.22 20.49 -10.41
CA ALA A 456 13.46 19.99 -10.97
C ALA A 456 14.26 21.17 -11.52
N THR A 457 15.57 21.15 -11.33
CA THR A 457 16.49 22.09 -11.99
C THR A 457 16.68 21.70 -13.46
N SER A 458 17.18 22.60 -14.32
CA SER A 458 17.65 22.21 -15.65
C SER A 458 18.75 21.14 -15.55
N ARG A 459 18.82 20.22 -16.50
CA ARG A 459 19.89 19.21 -16.53
C ARG A 459 21.27 19.85 -16.69
N PRO A 460 22.35 19.13 -16.35
CA PRO A 460 23.73 19.60 -16.55
C PRO A 460 24.04 20.01 -18.01
N ASP A 461 23.36 19.39 -18.98
CA ASP A 461 23.49 19.69 -20.41
C ASP A 461 22.62 20.88 -20.89
N GLY A 462 21.92 21.55 -19.96
CA GLY A 462 20.99 22.65 -20.25
C GLY A 462 19.61 22.22 -20.71
N GLY A 463 19.35 20.92 -20.87
CA GLY A 463 18.03 20.39 -21.23
C GLY A 463 17.03 20.41 -20.08
N GLU A 464 15.80 20.00 -20.40
CA GLU A 464 14.69 20.00 -19.45
C GLU A 464 14.95 19.08 -18.24
N GLY A 465 14.64 19.59 -17.05
CA GLY A 465 14.84 18.91 -15.77
C GLY A 465 13.84 17.80 -15.48
N GLY A 466 14.27 16.75 -14.80
CA GLY A 466 13.38 15.67 -14.38
C GLY A 466 14.09 14.41 -13.93
N ALA A 467 13.34 13.31 -13.90
CA ALA A 467 13.86 12.00 -13.53
C ALA A 467 13.34 10.90 -14.47
N VAL A 468 14.14 9.86 -14.64
CA VAL A 468 13.75 8.64 -15.35
C VAL A 468 13.35 7.58 -14.33
N TRP A 469 12.18 6.98 -14.55
CA TRP A 469 11.67 5.85 -13.81
C TRP A 469 11.73 4.62 -14.70
N ASP A 470 12.22 3.51 -14.14
CA ASP A 470 12.02 2.18 -14.70
C ASP A 470 11.12 1.41 -13.73
N ILE A 471 9.89 1.13 -14.17
CA ILE A 471 8.88 0.40 -13.40
C ILE A 471 8.67 -0.96 -14.07
N PHE A 472 8.90 -2.04 -13.36
CA PHE A 472 8.69 -3.39 -13.84
C PHE A 472 7.28 -3.84 -13.49
N ARG A 473 6.58 -4.47 -14.44
CA ARG A 473 5.25 -5.03 -14.19
C ARG A 473 5.36 -6.10 -13.11
N SER A 474 4.33 -6.20 -12.29
CA SER A 474 4.31 -7.14 -11.15
C SER A 474 4.56 -8.60 -11.58
N GLN A 475 4.07 -9.01 -12.75
CA GLN A 475 4.30 -10.33 -13.32
C GLN A 475 5.77 -10.62 -13.69
N ASP A 476 6.59 -9.58 -13.89
CA ASP A 476 8.01 -9.72 -14.26
C ASP A 476 8.93 -9.81 -13.02
N SER A 477 8.40 -9.62 -11.81
CA SER A 477 9.18 -9.58 -10.55
C SER A 477 10.02 -10.82 -10.30
N ASP A 478 9.53 -12.02 -10.60
CA ASP A 478 10.29 -13.26 -10.42
C ASP A 478 11.46 -13.40 -11.40
N ALA A 479 11.28 -12.94 -12.64
CA ALA A 479 12.36 -12.88 -13.61
C ALA A 479 13.44 -11.88 -13.18
N VAL A 480 13.03 -10.72 -12.67
CA VAL A 480 13.96 -9.72 -12.10
C VAL A 480 14.72 -10.29 -10.90
N ARG A 481 14.04 -10.96 -9.96
CA ARG A 481 14.70 -11.64 -8.83
C ARG A 481 15.72 -12.67 -9.29
N LYS A 482 15.35 -13.51 -10.26
CA LYS A 482 16.24 -14.54 -10.83
C LYS A 482 17.48 -13.91 -11.47
N PHE A 483 17.29 -12.83 -12.23
CA PHE A 483 18.38 -12.07 -12.83
C PHE A 483 19.34 -11.51 -11.76
N LEU A 484 18.81 -10.82 -10.75
CA LEU A 484 19.61 -10.25 -9.66
C LEU A 484 20.40 -11.32 -8.90
N ARG A 485 19.76 -12.45 -8.57
CA ARG A 485 20.44 -13.58 -7.92
C ARG A 485 21.55 -14.16 -8.79
N SER A 486 21.34 -14.25 -10.11
CA SER A 486 22.34 -14.74 -11.05
C SER A 486 23.55 -13.81 -11.16
N ARG A 487 23.29 -12.50 -11.23
CA ARG A 487 24.32 -11.46 -11.43
C ARG A 487 25.11 -11.16 -10.15
N PHE A 488 24.48 -11.25 -8.99
CA PHE A 488 25.05 -10.82 -7.70
C PHE A 488 25.14 -11.96 -6.68
N LYS A 489 25.46 -13.19 -7.13
CA LYS A 489 25.54 -14.41 -6.29
C LYS A 489 26.32 -14.21 -4.99
N ASP A 490 27.44 -13.50 -5.03
CA ASP A 490 28.31 -13.31 -3.87
C ASP A 490 27.81 -12.24 -2.89
N LYS A 491 26.86 -11.39 -3.32
CA LYS A 491 26.33 -10.26 -2.54
C LYS A 491 24.88 -10.43 -2.10
N CYS A 492 24.15 -11.41 -2.65
CA CYS A 492 22.78 -11.70 -2.28
C CYS A 492 22.76 -12.82 -1.22
N PRO A 493 22.44 -12.54 0.05
CA PRO A 493 22.38 -13.57 1.08
C PRO A 493 21.45 -14.72 0.68
N ALA A 494 21.84 -15.96 0.98
CA ALA A 494 21.01 -17.12 0.71
C ALA A 494 19.63 -16.97 1.39
N GLY A 495 18.56 -17.07 0.60
CA GLY A 495 17.18 -16.90 1.08
C GLY A 495 16.65 -15.46 1.10
N ALA A 496 17.49 -14.42 1.02
CA ALA A 496 17.01 -13.04 0.99
C ALA A 496 16.40 -12.67 -0.37
N ASP A 497 15.32 -11.88 -0.39
CA ASP A 497 14.75 -11.32 -1.63
C ASP A 497 15.57 -10.11 -2.12
N PRO A 498 16.24 -10.17 -3.28
CA PRO A 498 17.12 -9.10 -3.75
C PRO A 498 16.42 -7.76 -4.03
N ILE A 499 15.11 -7.76 -4.34
CA ILE A 499 14.35 -6.52 -4.56
C ILE A 499 14.10 -5.83 -3.21
N HIS A 500 13.70 -6.60 -2.19
CA HIS A 500 13.40 -6.07 -0.85
C HIS A 500 14.60 -5.70 0.00
N GLN A 501 15.81 -6.09 -0.42
CA GLN A 501 17.05 -5.62 0.19
C GLN A 501 17.39 -4.19 -0.26
N GLN A 502 16.79 -3.70 -1.35
CA GLN A 502 17.00 -2.34 -1.88
C GLN A 502 18.49 -2.01 -2.12
N LEU A 503 19.26 -3.00 -2.60
CA LEU A 503 20.73 -2.88 -2.75
C LEU A 503 21.18 -2.51 -4.16
N TYR A 504 20.33 -2.75 -5.16
CA TYR A 504 20.73 -2.75 -6.56
C TYR A 504 20.02 -1.66 -7.33
N TYR A 505 20.69 -1.13 -8.33
CA TYR A 505 20.09 -0.32 -9.40
C TYR A 505 20.49 -1.00 -10.70
N LEU A 506 19.54 -1.16 -11.62
CA LEU A 506 19.80 -1.70 -12.94
C LEU A 506 20.21 -0.54 -13.84
N ASP A 507 21.51 -0.32 -13.98
CA ASP A 507 22.06 0.60 -14.97
C ASP A 507 21.76 0.14 -16.41
N ARG A 508 22.19 0.93 -17.39
CA ARG A 508 21.92 0.64 -18.80
C ARG A 508 22.41 -0.73 -19.28
N GLU A 509 23.53 -1.24 -18.77
CA GLU A 509 24.06 -2.54 -19.16
C GLU A 509 23.27 -3.67 -18.50
N LEU A 510 22.90 -3.48 -17.24
CA LEU A 510 22.08 -4.44 -16.50
C LEU A 510 20.65 -4.53 -17.06
N LEU A 511 20.05 -3.40 -17.48
CA LEU A 511 18.77 -3.40 -18.19
C LEU A 511 18.86 -4.11 -19.55
N ALA A 512 19.95 -3.88 -20.30
CA ALA A 512 20.20 -4.58 -21.56
C ALA A 512 20.32 -6.09 -21.36
N ALA A 513 21.07 -6.51 -20.34
CA ALA A 513 21.24 -7.91 -20.00
C ALA A 513 19.93 -8.55 -19.51
N LEU A 514 19.15 -7.86 -18.69
CA LEU A 514 17.84 -8.34 -18.25
C LEU A 514 16.91 -8.59 -19.44
N LYS A 515 16.85 -7.67 -20.40
CA LYS A 515 16.09 -7.86 -21.64
C LYS A 515 16.62 -9.06 -22.45
N ALA A 516 17.93 -9.16 -22.63
CA ALA A 516 18.53 -10.21 -23.46
C ALA A 516 18.34 -11.62 -22.86
N GLU A 517 18.47 -11.74 -21.53
CA GLU A 517 18.46 -13.04 -20.84
C GLU A 517 17.05 -13.48 -20.40
N HIS A 518 16.17 -12.52 -20.09
CA HIS A 518 14.84 -12.80 -19.53
C HIS A 518 13.68 -12.22 -20.34
N GLY A 519 13.94 -11.43 -21.39
CA GLY A 519 12.89 -10.80 -22.20
C GLY A 519 12.14 -9.67 -21.48
N VAL A 520 12.60 -9.26 -20.29
CA VAL A 520 11.93 -8.25 -19.46
C VAL A 520 12.38 -6.85 -19.85
N VAL A 521 11.41 -5.96 -20.05
CA VAL A 521 11.62 -4.52 -20.24
C VAL A 521 10.75 -3.74 -19.26
N SER A 522 11.19 -2.55 -18.86
CA SER A 522 10.43 -1.69 -17.95
C SER A 522 9.32 -0.91 -18.69
N CYS A 523 8.32 -0.48 -17.92
CA CYS A 523 7.53 0.71 -18.19
C CYS A 523 8.42 1.92 -17.83
N ARG A 524 8.81 2.73 -18.82
CA ARG A 524 9.71 3.87 -18.60
C ARG A 524 8.96 5.19 -18.64
N VAL A 525 9.16 6.01 -17.61
CA VAL A 525 8.56 7.35 -17.50
C VAL A 525 9.68 8.37 -17.34
N TYR A 526 9.69 9.40 -18.18
CA TYR A 526 10.42 10.63 -17.87
C TYR A 526 9.46 11.57 -17.17
N GLN A 527 9.71 11.80 -15.88
CA GLN A 527 8.86 12.59 -15.00
C GLN A 527 9.39 14.03 -14.92
N ARG A 528 8.54 14.99 -15.30
CA ARG A 528 8.76 16.44 -15.21
C ARG A 528 8.08 17.07 -14.00
N PRO A 529 8.44 18.30 -13.60
CA PRO A 529 7.68 19.06 -12.61
C PRO A 529 6.19 19.15 -12.96
N GLY A 530 5.34 18.83 -12.00
CA GLY A 530 3.88 18.77 -12.14
C GLY A 530 3.31 17.50 -12.72
N GLU A 531 4.14 16.49 -12.93
CA GLU A 531 3.71 15.14 -13.27
C GLU A 531 3.71 14.22 -12.04
N ALA A 532 2.64 13.45 -11.90
CA ALA A 532 2.54 12.32 -10.98
C ALA A 532 2.74 11.00 -11.71
N VAL A 533 3.38 10.05 -11.04
CA VAL A 533 3.50 8.65 -11.45
C VAL A 533 2.79 7.80 -10.40
N PHE A 534 1.72 7.13 -10.82
CA PHE A 534 1.04 6.11 -10.03
C PHE A 534 1.71 4.75 -10.24
N ILE A 535 2.09 4.10 -9.14
CA ILE A 535 2.76 2.79 -9.10
C ILE A 535 1.84 1.79 -8.39
N PRO A 536 1.34 0.75 -9.09
CA PRO A 536 0.54 -0.29 -8.46
C PRO A 536 1.35 -1.10 -7.46
N ALA A 537 0.70 -1.57 -6.39
CA ALA A 537 1.29 -2.51 -5.46
C ALA A 537 1.90 -3.72 -6.19
N GLY A 538 3.15 -4.05 -5.87
CA GLY A 538 3.87 -5.19 -6.46
C GLY A 538 4.64 -4.89 -7.73
N CYS A 539 4.64 -3.64 -8.21
CA CYS A 539 5.56 -3.20 -9.26
C CYS A 539 6.91 -2.80 -8.66
N ALA A 540 7.97 -3.54 -9.00
CA ALA A 540 9.32 -3.15 -8.64
C ALA A 540 9.75 -1.94 -9.47
N HIS A 541 10.43 -0.95 -8.87
CA HIS A 541 10.81 0.26 -9.57
C HIS A 541 12.08 0.91 -9.02
N GLN A 542 12.72 1.71 -9.88
CA GLN A 542 13.95 2.46 -9.61
C GLN A 542 13.90 3.84 -10.26
N VAL A 543 14.71 4.78 -9.78
CA VAL A 543 14.71 6.17 -10.26
C VAL A 543 16.12 6.69 -10.47
N CYS A 544 16.33 7.36 -11.60
CA CYS A 544 17.49 8.18 -11.90
C CYS A 544 17.07 9.65 -12.10
N ASN A 545 17.41 10.50 -11.14
CA ASN A 545 17.34 11.94 -11.32
C ASN A 545 18.30 12.39 -12.42
N LEU A 546 17.80 12.97 -13.52
CA LEU A 546 18.64 13.55 -14.58
C LEU A 546 19.09 14.98 -14.23
N SER A 547 18.38 15.61 -13.30
CA SER A 547 18.71 16.88 -12.67
C SER A 547 18.33 16.84 -11.20
N ASP A 548 18.70 17.86 -10.42
CA ASP A 548 18.32 17.89 -9.00
C ASP A 548 16.81 18.04 -8.86
N CYS A 549 16.18 17.18 -8.06
CA CYS A 549 14.73 17.05 -7.99
C CYS A 549 14.20 17.10 -6.55
N ILE A 550 12.97 17.58 -6.42
CA ILE A 550 12.13 17.56 -5.21
C ILE A 550 10.85 16.82 -5.56
N LYS A 551 10.63 15.68 -4.91
CA LYS A 551 9.44 14.85 -5.10
C LYS A 551 8.76 14.59 -3.76
N VAL A 552 7.45 14.39 -3.79
CA VAL A 552 6.69 13.87 -2.65
C VAL A 552 5.88 12.67 -3.12
N ALA A 553 5.95 11.57 -2.38
CA ALA A 553 5.11 10.41 -2.64
C ALA A 553 4.20 10.13 -1.45
N VAL A 554 3.06 9.51 -1.71
CA VAL A 554 2.17 8.98 -0.66
C VAL A 554 1.69 7.60 -1.06
N ASP A 555 1.65 6.71 -0.07
CA ASP A 555 1.15 5.37 -0.23
C ASP A 555 -0.35 5.33 0.06
N PHE A 556 -1.06 4.47 -0.64
CA PHE A 556 -2.49 4.24 -0.44
C PHE A 556 -2.84 2.79 -0.72
N VAL A 557 -4.06 2.39 -0.32
CA VAL A 557 -4.53 1.02 -0.54
C VAL A 557 -5.84 1.10 -1.28
N SER A 558 -5.80 0.82 -2.58
CA SER A 558 -6.99 0.83 -3.43
C SER A 558 -7.79 -0.48 -3.32
N PRO A 559 -9.12 -0.44 -3.52
CA PRO A 559 -9.95 -1.66 -3.60
C PRO A 559 -9.51 -2.62 -4.71
N GLU A 560 -8.96 -2.12 -5.80
CA GLU A 560 -8.53 -2.86 -7.00
C GLU A 560 -7.34 -3.78 -6.72
N ASN A 561 -6.47 -3.40 -5.78
CA ASN A 561 -5.16 -4.04 -5.62
C ASN A 561 -5.03 -4.88 -4.34
N ILE A 562 -6.12 -5.09 -3.59
CA ILE A 562 -6.12 -5.88 -2.35
C ILE A 562 -5.56 -7.28 -2.56
N GLU A 563 -5.96 -7.98 -3.63
CA GLU A 563 -5.43 -9.32 -3.94
C GLU A 563 -3.91 -9.28 -4.20
N ARG A 564 -3.40 -8.25 -4.87
CA ARG A 564 -1.96 -8.08 -5.08
C ARG A 564 -1.24 -7.80 -3.76
N CYS A 565 -1.76 -6.91 -2.93
CA CYS A 565 -1.22 -6.62 -1.60
C CYS A 565 -1.18 -7.87 -0.71
N GLU A 566 -2.20 -8.74 -0.80
CA GLU A 566 -2.23 -10.03 -0.09
C GLU A 566 -1.17 -11.00 -0.61
N ASN A 567 -1.04 -11.16 -1.93
CA ASN A 567 -0.02 -12.00 -2.55
C ASN A 567 1.38 -11.57 -2.13
N LEU A 568 1.67 -10.26 -2.19
CA LEU A 568 2.94 -9.70 -1.73
C LEU A 568 3.17 -10.01 -0.26
N THR A 569 2.18 -9.77 0.61
CA THR A 569 2.30 -10.07 2.04
C THR A 569 2.67 -11.54 2.29
N ARG A 570 2.12 -12.48 1.51
CA ARG A 570 2.49 -13.91 1.56
C ARG A 570 3.91 -14.16 1.06
N GLU A 571 4.31 -13.57 -0.06
CA GLU A 571 5.67 -13.70 -0.61
C GLU A 571 6.74 -13.18 0.37
N PHE A 572 6.51 -11.99 0.93
CA PHE A 572 7.39 -11.37 1.91
C PHE A 572 7.60 -12.25 3.14
N GLN A 573 6.52 -12.84 3.67
CA GLN A 573 6.56 -13.74 4.82
C GLN A 573 7.27 -15.07 4.51
N ALA A 574 7.14 -15.57 3.27
CA ALA A 574 7.78 -16.81 2.84
C ALA A 574 9.30 -16.65 2.61
N GLN A 575 9.75 -15.48 2.13
CA GLN A 575 11.14 -15.24 1.74
C GLN A 575 11.97 -14.54 2.82
N THR A 576 11.36 -13.75 3.70
CA THR A 576 12.07 -12.98 4.72
C THR A 576 11.32 -12.97 6.05
N TRP A 577 12.04 -13.16 7.16
CA TRP A 577 11.53 -12.95 8.52
C TRP A 577 11.37 -11.46 8.86
N LYS A 578 10.82 -10.66 7.94
CA LYS A 578 10.56 -9.23 8.13
C LYS A 578 9.16 -9.03 8.69
N GLU A 579 9.01 -7.97 9.48
CA GLU A 579 7.73 -7.50 9.98
C GLU A 579 6.78 -7.31 8.79
N ASP A 580 5.58 -7.90 8.82
CA ASP A 580 4.48 -7.44 7.96
C ASP A 580 4.40 -5.94 8.26
N VAL A 581 4.55 -5.01 7.32
CA VAL A 581 4.51 -3.56 7.63
C VAL A 581 3.11 -2.99 7.38
N LEU A 582 2.35 -3.63 6.48
CA LEU A 582 1.10 -3.10 5.96
C LEU A 582 -0.09 -3.35 6.88
N GLN A 583 -0.13 -4.45 7.65
CA GLN A 583 -1.31 -4.83 8.46
C GLN A 583 -2.61 -5.02 7.65
N LEU A 584 -2.51 -5.58 6.45
CA LEU A 584 -3.62 -5.60 5.49
C LEU A 584 -4.92 -6.17 6.08
N LYS A 585 -4.86 -7.31 6.78
CA LYS A 585 -6.02 -7.94 7.43
C LYS A 585 -6.69 -7.00 8.46
N THR A 586 -5.88 -6.32 9.27
CA THR A 586 -6.36 -5.34 10.25
C THR A 586 -6.98 -4.13 9.57
N MET A 587 -6.39 -3.63 8.48
CA MET A 587 -6.96 -2.53 7.70
C MET A 587 -8.31 -2.89 7.10
N LEU A 588 -8.43 -4.06 6.46
CA LEU A 588 -9.70 -4.54 5.91
C LEU A 588 -10.76 -4.70 7.01
N TRP A 589 -10.36 -5.14 8.20
CA TRP A 589 -11.28 -5.29 9.34
C TRP A 589 -11.83 -3.94 9.77
N TYR A 590 -10.96 -2.94 9.90
CA TYR A 590 -11.38 -1.59 10.24
C TYR A 590 -12.15 -0.90 9.12
N ALA A 591 -11.83 -1.16 7.85
CA ALA A 591 -12.59 -0.69 6.70
C ALA A 591 -14.03 -1.23 6.72
N TRP A 592 -14.19 -2.54 6.93
CA TRP A 592 -15.50 -3.16 7.11
C TRP A 592 -16.29 -2.53 8.27
N GLN A 593 -15.64 -2.40 9.43
CA GLN A 593 -16.23 -1.85 10.63
C GLN A 593 -16.63 -0.37 10.45
N SER A 594 -15.78 0.44 9.83
CA SER A 594 -16.06 1.84 9.51
C SER A 594 -17.27 1.97 8.58
N CYS A 595 -17.27 1.26 7.45
CA CYS A 595 -18.36 1.29 6.48
C CYS A 595 -19.68 0.77 7.06
N SER A 596 -19.66 -0.32 7.81
CA SER A 596 -20.85 -0.87 8.49
C SER A 596 -21.50 0.12 9.46
N ARG A 597 -20.72 1.03 10.05
CA ARG A 597 -21.25 2.11 10.90
C ARG A 597 -21.84 3.25 10.08
N LEU A 598 -21.26 3.55 8.91
CA LEU A 598 -21.74 4.60 8.02
C LEU A 598 -23.06 4.20 7.33
N VAL A 599 -23.22 2.94 6.93
CA VAL A 599 -24.47 2.42 6.33
C VAL A 599 -25.64 2.41 7.33
N ARG A 600 -25.36 2.33 8.63
CA ARG A 600 -26.40 2.29 9.69
C ARG A 600 -26.88 3.67 10.15
N ARG A 601 -26.29 4.75 9.63
CA ARG A 601 -26.69 6.14 9.91
C ARG A 601 -27.63 6.62 8.82
#